data_AF-A0A1Q7IPR6-F1
#
_entry.id   AF-A0A1Q7IPR6-F1
#
_cell.length_a   1.000
_cell.length_b   1.000
_cell.length_c   1.000
_cell.angle_alpha   90.00
_cell.angle_beta   90.00
_cell.angle_gamma   90.00
#
_symmetry.space_group_name_H-M   'P 1'
#
loop_
_entity.id
_entity.type
_entity.pdbx_description
1 polymer ?
#
loop_
_entity_poly.entity_id
_entity_poly.type
_entity_poly.pdbx_seq_one_letter_code
_entity_poly.pdbx_strand_id
1 'polypeptide(L)'
;MQVSARMVAAAAATALLVAAAGARAAQYPGWGDTGWVYASKRECCNAAIDIAAEYSANACVTTGGVPRSFAGASQRGTCSAEWMQHDGSLLYRCYGEASVWCR
;
A
#
# COMPACT_ATOMS: atom_id res chain seq x y z
N MET A 1 -44.15 -27.40 2.14
CA MET A 1 -42.90 -27.50 1.36
C MET A 1 -41.77 -27.86 2.33
N GLN A 2 -41.33 -29.11 2.36
CA GLN A 2 -40.22 -29.53 3.23
C GLN A 2 -38.90 -29.22 2.53
N VAL A 3 -38.24 -28.14 2.95
CA VAL A 3 -36.88 -27.83 2.48
C VAL A 3 -35.94 -28.84 3.13
N SER A 4 -35.35 -29.73 2.33
CA SER A 4 -34.42 -30.75 2.82
C SER A 4 -33.15 -30.10 3.37
N ALA A 5 -32.60 -30.65 4.45
CA ALA A 5 -31.34 -30.19 5.05
C ALA A 5 -30.17 -30.11 4.04
N ARG A 6 -30.20 -30.96 3.00
CA ARG A 6 -29.25 -30.93 1.87
C ARG A 6 -29.34 -29.66 1.03
N MET A 7 -30.54 -29.11 0.82
CA MET A 7 -30.72 -27.84 0.10
C MET A 7 -30.25 -26.65 0.93
N VAL A 8 -30.47 -26.69 2.25
CA VAL A 8 -29.99 -25.65 3.17
C VAL A 8 -28.45 -25.67 3.24
N ALA A 9 -27.85 -26.85 3.35
CA ALA A 9 -26.40 -27.00 3.36
C ALA A 9 -25.76 -26.55 2.04
N ALA A 10 -26.37 -26.89 0.90
CA ALA A 10 -25.92 -26.43 -0.40
C ALA A 10 -25.99 -24.90 -0.51
N ALA A 11 -27.11 -24.28 -0.12
CA ALA A 11 -27.27 -22.83 -0.15
C ALA A 11 -26.27 -22.11 0.78
N ALA A 12 -26.00 -22.66 1.97
CA ALA A 12 -25.00 -22.13 2.89
C ALA A 12 -23.58 -22.21 2.32
N ALA A 13 -23.22 -23.32 1.68
CA ALA A 13 -21.92 -23.49 1.02
C ALA A 13 -21.74 -22.50 -0.15
N THR A 14 -22.78 -22.31 -0.97
CA THR A 14 -22.73 -21.32 -2.06
C THR A 14 -22.64 -19.89 -1.53
N ALA A 15 -23.36 -19.57 -0.45
CA ALA A 15 -23.29 -18.25 0.19
C ALA A 15 -21.89 -17.95 0.75
N LEU A 16 -21.22 -18.94 1.37
CA LEU A 16 -19.85 -18.82 1.86
C LEU A 16 -18.84 -18.59 0.71
N LEU A 17 -19.00 -19.29 -0.41
CA LEU A 17 -18.16 -19.12 -1.60
C LEU A 17 -18.33 -17.73 -2.24
N VAL A 18 -19.56 -17.21 -2.29
CA VAL A 18 -19.86 -15.87 -2.82
C VAL A 18 -19.36 -14.77 -1.87
N ALA A 19 -19.41 -14.98 -0.55
CA ALA A 19 -18.84 -14.05 0.42
C ALA A 19 -17.31 -13.97 0.31
N ALA A 20 -16.63 -15.09 0.04
CA ALA A 20 -15.18 -15.13 -0.17
C ALA A 20 -14.73 -14.46 -1.49
N ALA A 21 -15.59 -14.43 -2.52
CA ALA A 21 -15.29 -13.78 -3.80
C ALA A 21 -15.27 -12.24 -3.72
N GLY A 22 -15.65 -11.66 -2.58
CA GLY A 22 -15.69 -10.22 -2.33
C GLY A 22 -14.36 -9.57 -1.94
N ALA A 23 -13.21 -10.23 -2.14
CA ALA A 23 -11.89 -9.62 -2.00
C ALA A 23 -11.70 -8.55 -3.09
N ARG A 24 -12.32 -7.38 -2.87
CA ARG A 24 -12.13 -6.20 -3.70
C ARG A 24 -10.71 -5.73 -3.48
N ALA A 25 -10.07 -5.32 -4.58
CA ALA A 25 -8.75 -4.73 -4.50
C ALA A 25 -8.78 -3.62 -3.45
N ALA A 26 -8.12 -3.83 -2.31
CA ALA A 26 -8.07 -2.84 -1.24
C ALA A 26 -6.82 -2.02 -1.46
N GLN A 27 -6.94 -0.70 -1.31
CA GLN A 27 -5.81 0.22 -1.42
C GLN A 27 -5.17 0.32 -0.04
N TYR A 28 -3.90 -0.06 0.07
CA TYR A 28 -3.16 -0.01 1.33
C TYR A 28 -2.33 1.27 1.32
N PRO A 29 -2.57 2.24 2.22
CA PRO A 29 -1.68 3.39 2.33
C PRO A 29 -0.37 2.98 3.00
N GLY A 30 0.73 3.59 2.57
CA GLY A 30 2.03 3.48 3.20
C GLY A 30 2.66 4.86 3.36
N TRP A 31 3.51 4.98 4.38
CA TRP A 31 4.23 6.19 4.73
C TRP A 31 5.72 5.91 4.78
N GLY A 32 6.53 6.76 4.16
CA GLY A 32 7.98 6.67 4.17
C GLY A 32 8.59 7.89 4.85
N ASP A 33 9.65 7.67 5.61
CA ASP A 33 10.50 8.72 6.18
C ASP A 33 11.95 8.34 5.91
N THR A 34 12.69 9.29 5.36
CA THR A 34 14.08 9.10 4.96
C THR A 34 15.10 9.48 6.03
N GLY A 35 14.70 10.25 7.05
CA GLY A 35 15.64 10.89 7.97
C GLY A 35 16.52 11.95 7.28
N TRP A 36 17.50 12.49 8.01
CA TRP A 36 18.38 13.57 7.56
C TRP A 36 19.63 13.07 6.83
N VAL A 37 19.45 12.37 5.71
CA VAL A 37 20.58 11.68 5.03
C VAL A 37 20.81 12.11 3.59
N TYR A 38 19.88 12.86 2.98
CA TYR A 38 19.97 13.21 1.57
C TYR A 38 20.44 14.65 1.37
N ALA A 39 21.41 14.86 0.48
CA ALA A 39 21.83 16.20 0.03
C ALA A 39 21.01 16.73 -1.17
N SER A 40 20.17 15.87 -1.77
CA SER A 40 19.35 16.19 -2.94
C SER A 40 17.88 15.99 -2.61
N LYS A 41 17.08 17.07 -2.69
CA LYS A 41 15.62 17.01 -2.49
C LYS A 41 14.95 15.98 -3.40
N ARG A 42 15.41 15.86 -4.66
CA ARG A 42 14.83 14.93 -5.63
C ARG A 42 15.05 13.47 -5.21
N GLU A 43 16.28 13.13 -4.82
CA GLU A 43 16.62 11.77 -4.39
C GLU A 43 15.92 11.42 -3.08
N CYS A 44 15.88 12.37 -2.14
CA CYS A 44 15.14 12.28 -0.90
C CYS A 44 13.65 11.97 -1.11
N CYS A 45 12.98 12.70 -2.01
CA CYS A 45 11.58 12.43 -2.31
C CYS A 45 11.34 11.10 -3.01
N ASN A 46 12.20 10.71 -3.96
CA ASN A 46 12.09 9.42 -4.61
C ASN A 46 12.22 8.28 -3.60
N ALA A 47 13.23 8.36 -2.72
CA ALA A 47 13.44 7.38 -1.67
C ALA A 47 12.27 7.31 -0.68
N ALA A 48 11.74 8.46 -0.24
CA ALA A 48 10.59 8.50 0.66
C ALA A 48 9.34 7.84 0.06
N ILE A 49 9.10 8.07 -1.23
CA ILE A 49 7.99 7.44 -1.97
C ILE A 49 8.22 5.93 -2.14
N ASP A 50 9.45 5.52 -2.46
CA ASP A 50 9.78 4.10 -2.63
C ASP A 50 9.59 3.34 -1.30
N ILE A 51 10.03 3.90 -0.17
CA ILE A 51 9.78 3.34 1.17
C ILE A 51 8.27 3.23 1.45
N ALA A 52 7.51 4.28 1.16
CA ALA A 52 6.06 4.28 1.35
C ALA A 52 5.38 3.18 0.53
N ALA A 53 5.79 2.97 -0.72
CA ALA A 53 5.27 1.92 -1.58
C ALA A 53 5.65 0.52 -1.09
N GLU A 54 6.87 0.32 -0.58
CA GLU A 54 7.31 -0.94 0.01
C GLU A 54 6.49 -1.29 1.27
N TYR A 55 6.27 -0.34 2.17
CA TYR A 55 5.47 -0.55 3.37
C TYR A 55 4.01 -0.84 3.05
N SER A 56 3.46 -0.13 2.07
CA SER A 56 2.13 -0.41 1.54
C SER A 56 2.02 -1.84 0.99
N ALA A 57 3.00 -2.28 0.19
CA ALA A 57 3.05 -3.63 -0.34
C ALA A 57 3.20 -4.70 0.76
N ASN A 58 4.01 -4.44 1.77
CA ASN A 58 4.19 -5.34 2.90
C ASN A 58 2.89 -5.48 3.73
N ALA A 59 2.16 -4.38 3.94
CA ALA A 59 0.86 -4.41 4.60
C ALA A 59 -0.14 -5.30 3.85
N CYS A 60 -0.16 -5.21 2.51
CA CYS A 60 -0.95 -6.11 1.66
C CYS A 60 -0.56 -7.59 1.86
N VAL A 61 0.74 -7.91 1.78
CA VAL A 61 1.26 -9.28 1.97
C VAL A 61 0.91 -9.82 3.34
N THR A 62 1.01 -8.99 4.39
CA THR A 62 0.70 -9.37 5.77
C THR A 62 -0.77 -9.79 5.94
N THR A 63 -1.67 -9.22 5.13
CA THR A 63 -3.08 -9.63 5.10
C THR A 63 -3.38 -10.82 4.18
N GLY A 64 -2.35 -11.44 3.59
CA GLY A 64 -2.47 -12.59 2.70
C GLY A 64 -2.82 -12.23 1.25
N GLY A 65 -2.70 -10.96 0.86
CA GLY A 65 -2.96 -10.52 -0.50
C GLY A 65 -1.69 -10.40 -1.35
N VAL A 66 -1.88 -10.16 -2.64
CA VAL A 66 -0.81 -10.00 -3.63
C VAL A 66 -0.71 -8.53 -4.07
N PRO A 67 0.40 -7.83 -3.80
CA PRO A 67 0.56 -6.44 -4.19
C PRO A 67 0.66 -6.31 -5.71
N ARG A 68 0.01 -5.29 -6.24
CA ARG A 68 -0.01 -4.94 -7.66
C ARG A 68 0.39 -3.49 -7.84
N SER A 69 1.33 -3.26 -8.74
CA SER A 69 1.67 -1.92 -9.21
C SER A 69 0.47 -1.25 -9.85
N PHE A 70 0.32 0.07 -9.68
CA PHE A 70 -0.67 0.84 -10.44
C PHE A 70 -0.43 0.69 -11.95
N ALA A 71 -1.51 0.47 -12.70
CA ALA A 71 -1.47 0.54 -14.15
C ALA A 71 -1.38 2.03 -14.55
N GLY A 72 -0.17 2.46 -14.91
CA GLY A 72 0.13 3.86 -15.25
C GLY A 72 1.04 4.49 -14.20
N ALA A 73 2.19 5.01 -14.64
CA ALA A 73 3.25 5.57 -13.79
C ALA A 73 2.86 6.83 -12.98
N SER A 74 1.59 7.25 -13.01
CA SER A 74 1.10 8.54 -12.52
C SER A 74 0.74 8.57 -11.03
N GLN A 75 0.63 7.42 -10.34
CA GLN A 75 0.42 7.36 -8.88
C GLN A 75 1.63 6.78 -8.16
N ARG A 76 2.81 7.40 -8.34
CA ARG A 76 4.00 7.04 -7.54
C ARG A 76 3.81 7.36 -6.06
N GLY A 77 3.12 8.45 -5.74
CA GLY A 77 2.92 8.93 -4.37
C GLY A 77 3.07 10.45 -4.28
N THR A 78 2.91 10.99 -3.08
CA THR A 78 3.20 12.39 -2.74
C THR A 78 4.46 12.45 -1.89
N CYS A 79 5.15 13.59 -1.91
CA CYS A 79 6.32 13.84 -1.07
C CYS A 79 6.23 15.24 -0.46
N SER A 80 6.49 15.34 0.84
CA SER A 80 6.87 16.59 1.52
C SER A 80 8.34 16.51 1.94
N ALA A 81 9.01 17.66 1.98
CA ALA A 81 10.43 17.72 2.31
C ALA A 81 10.71 18.87 3.28
N GLU A 82 11.41 18.54 4.35
CA GLU A 82 12.06 19.45 5.27
C GLU A 82 13.55 19.54 4.93
N TRP A 83 14.18 20.66 5.26
CA TRP A 83 15.61 20.86 5.04
C TRP A 83 16.25 21.56 6.24
N MET A 84 17.52 21.25 6.48
CA MET A 84 18.37 21.93 7.44
C MET A 84 19.78 22.10 6.88
N GLN A 85 20.57 23.00 7.47
CA GLN A 85 22.00 23.04 7.23
C GLN A 85 22.74 22.32 8.37
N HIS A 86 23.70 21.48 8.00
CA HIS A 86 24.59 20.77 8.92
C HIS A 86 26.01 20.81 8.35
N ASP A 87 26.97 21.34 9.12
CA ASP A 87 28.37 21.48 8.73
C ASP A 87 28.58 22.12 7.33
N GLY A 88 27.81 23.16 7.03
CA GLY A 88 27.87 23.88 5.75
C GLY A 88 27.23 23.16 4.56
N SER A 89 26.65 21.97 4.78
CA SER A 89 25.93 21.19 3.77
C SER A 89 24.42 21.23 4.01
N LEU A 90 23.64 21.23 2.94
CA LEU A 90 22.18 21.07 3.01
C LEU A 90 21.84 19.59 3.18
N LEU A 91 21.04 19.28 4.19
CA LEU A 91 20.43 17.98 4.39
C LEU A 91 18.92 18.09 4.28
N TYR A 92 18.32 17.10 3.61
CA TYR A 92 16.90 16.95 3.44
C TYR A 92 16.40 15.74 4.23
N ARG A 93 15.22 15.89 4.81
CA ARG A 93 14.38 14.80 5.31
C ARG A 93 13.05 14.88 4.59
N CYS A 94 12.67 13.78 3.97
CA CYS A 94 11.45 13.70 3.18
C CYS A 94 10.50 12.66 3.74
N TYR A 95 9.22 13.02 3.70
CA TYR A 95 8.11 12.16 4.05
C TYR A 95 7.33 11.85 2.77
N GLY A 96 7.10 10.57 2.51
CA GLY A 96 6.42 10.07 1.31
C GLY A 96 5.11 9.39 1.68
N GLU A 97 4.10 9.54 0.85
CA GLU A 97 2.87 8.75 0.93
C GLU A 97 2.64 8.06 -0.40
N ALA A 98 2.44 6.75 -0.38
CA ALA A 98 2.14 5.96 -1.56
C ALA A 98 1.20 4.82 -1.18
N SER A 99 0.46 4.33 -2.17
CA SER A 99 -0.42 3.19 -1.98
C SER A 99 -0.12 2.11 -3.00
N VAL A 100 -0.49 0.86 -2.73
CA VAL A 100 -0.53 -0.20 -3.74
C VAL A 100 -1.91 -0.85 -3.71
N TRP A 101 -2.29 -1.44 -4.84
CA TRP A 101 -3.46 -2.30 -4.88
C TRP A 101 -3.09 -3.67 -4.33
N CYS A 102 -3.96 -4.20 -3.49
CA CYS A 102 -3.84 -5.55 -2.96
C CYS A 102 -4.96 -6.42 -3.50
N ARG A 103 -4.63 -7.56 -4.12
CA ARG A 103 -5.60 -8.54 -4.61
C ARG A 103 -5.66 -9.76 -3.71
#